data_AF-A0A9P0J9J3-F1
#
_entry.id   AF-A0A9P0J9J3-F1
#
_cell.length_a   1.000
_cell.length_b   1.000
_cell.length_c   1.000
_cell.angle_alpha   90.00
_cell.angle_beta   90.00
_cell.angle_gamma   90.00
#
_symmetry.space_group_name_H-M   'P 1'
#
loop_
_entity.id
_entity.type
_entity.pdbx_description
1 polymer ?
#
loop_
_entity_poly.entity_id
_entity_poly.type
_entity_poly.pdbx_seq_one_letter_code
_entity_poly.pdbx_strand_id
1 'polypeptide(L)'
;MVTEEQGSKVYNFLDNPECIVLIIFQNMAAQLFAMDSFPVPLKTKAIYFVKIAKVVVPKDNPSSVLIIGDMASKPIEQLATIVDDIFVPLLANPENHKNWATVVSLDVKEHVHSLKSTVYQVKGQINGQTILPMPVGVERLDSIEKIVKESDGKIVDLHFKSAVEGVIIKWATQITEVLSADSVSAFKSNQHLTPWAEVAFWNNRVHNLEYIFEQLRDQRIMKMTTIVQLTNSAYYPCLKNIYANVISALEEANDIVRYLKPLQKHFKLLEETDFGDIAVCLSPLMHVVCLVWSNSRFYCSSGKIIVLLKQICNLLITQAVRYLDPTSIFQSDIHETKLRVRHCIFIFEKFRNIFNDYRKKLPSYFENEETALLWTFHPNIIFNRTDLFIRRLQIIEWFFDTVVEFTKLERIEFSGLKGRILSTRITEIYSDFNEQFSLFSSKAYDVLEPEDERFEVDYEQFKESIKDLDHRLAFTLSQAFEDSHNLDSVFKLFRLSY
;
A
#
# COMPACT_ATOMS: atom_id res chain seq x y z
N MET A 1 32.38 -10.87 9.01
CA MET A 1 32.32 -11.84 10.12
C MET A 1 31.04 -12.65 9.97
N VAL A 2 31.14 -13.98 10.06
CA VAL A 2 30.01 -14.92 9.99
C VAL A 2 29.55 -15.18 11.42
N THR A 3 28.25 -15.07 11.71
CA THR A 3 27.73 -15.43 13.04
C THR A 3 27.60 -16.95 13.17
N GLU A 4 27.70 -17.47 14.39
CA GLU A 4 27.62 -18.91 14.68
C GLU A 4 26.31 -19.54 14.15
N GLU A 5 25.21 -18.78 14.18
CA GLU A 5 23.93 -19.14 13.60
C GLU A 5 24.00 -19.41 12.09
N GLN A 6 24.71 -18.57 11.32
CA GLN A 6 24.86 -18.77 9.87
C GLN A 6 25.74 -19.98 9.55
N GLY A 7 26.76 -20.24 10.38
CA GLY A 7 27.58 -21.44 10.27
C GLY A 7 26.78 -22.72 10.45
N SER A 8 25.88 -22.75 11.44
CA SER A 8 24.97 -23.89 11.69
C SER A 8 24.11 -24.23 10.47
N LYS A 9 23.60 -23.24 9.74
CA LYS A 9 22.82 -23.46 8.51
C LYS A 9 23.64 -24.11 7.40
N VAL A 10 24.91 -23.73 7.25
CA VAL A 10 25.82 -24.35 6.28
C VAL A 10 26.08 -25.81 6.67
N TYR A 11 26.34 -26.11 7.94
CA TYR A 11 26.51 -27.49 8.40
C TYR A 11 25.24 -28.33 8.19
N ASN A 12 24.07 -27.78 8.52
CA ASN A 12 22.80 -28.44 8.25
C ASN A 12 22.65 -28.75 6.75
N PHE A 13 22.98 -27.83 5.84
CA PHE A 13 22.99 -28.13 4.42
C PHE A 13 23.94 -29.25 4.04
N LEU A 14 25.17 -29.29 4.57
CA LEU A 14 26.15 -30.31 4.22
C LEU A 14 25.72 -31.70 4.72
N ASP A 15 25.26 -31.79 5.98
CA ASP A 15 25.03 -33.04 6.70
C ASP A 15 23.61 -33.58 6.58
N ASN A 16 22.61 -32.74 6.25
CA ASN A 16 21.21 -33.15 6.14
C ASN A 16 20.83 -33.45 4.67
N PRO A 17 20.49 -34.70 4.31
CA PRO A 17 20.06 -35.06 2.96
C PRO A 17 18.81 -34.31 2.48
N GLU A 18 17.94 -33.89 3.40
CA GLU A 18 16.68 -33.19 3.07
C GLU A 18 16.89 -31.70 2.80
N CYS A 19 17.98 -31.12 3.29
CA CYS A 19 18.34 -29.73 2.98
C CYS A 19 19.04 -29.68 1.61
N ILE A 20 18.25 -29.41 0.57
CA ILE A 20 18.70 -29.48 -0.83
C ILE A 20 19.18 -28.15 -1.42
N VAL A 21 18.92 -27.02 -0.77
CA VAL A 21 19.28 -25.68 -1.24
C VAL A 21 20.03 -24.94 -0.14
N LEU A 22 21.12 -24.28 -0.50
CA LEU A 22 21.82 -23.30 0.32
C LEU A 22 22.10 -22.05 -0.51
N ILE A 23 21.76 -20.89 0.02
CA ILE A 23 22.00 -19.59 -0.60
C ILE A 23 22.82 -18.75 0.35
N ILE A 24 23.94 -18.22 -0.14
CA ILE A 24 24.84 -17.35 0.60
C ILE A 24 24.86 -15.99 -0.07
N PHE A 25 24.60 -14.93 0.70
CA PHE A 25 24.63 -13.55 0.23
C PHE A 25 25.25 -12.62 1.26
N GLN A 26 25.65 -11.43 0.81
CA GLN A 26 26.26 -10.41 1.66
C GLN A 26 25.27 -9.26 1.90
N ASN A 27 25.06 -8.85 3.16
CA ASN A 27 24.22 -7.69 3.47
C ASN A 27 24.97 -6.35 3.24
N MET A 28 24.26 -5.23 3.39
CA MET A 28 24.85 -3.88 3.23
C MET A 28 25.97 -3.57 4.24
N ALA A 29 26.01 -4.27 5.37
CA ALA A 29 27.07 -4.17 6.38
C ALA A 29 28.24 -5.14 6.13
N ALA A 30 28.32 -5.72 4.93
CA ALA A 30 29.35 -6.68 4.51
C ALA A 30 29.41 -7.99 5.33
N GLN A 31 28.32 -8.39 5.96
CA GLN A 31 28.18 -9.67 6.67
C GLN A 31 27.57 -10.73 5.75
N LEU A 32 28.02 -11.98 5.89
CA LEU A 32 27.50 -13.11 5.11
C LEU A 32 26.33 -13.78 5.84
N PHE A 33 25.27 -14.05 5.08
CA PHE A 33 24.07 -14.73 5.53
C PHE A 33 23.86 -16.00 4.72
N ALA A 34 23.40 -17.05 5.39
CA ALA A 34 23.04 -18.34 4.83
C ALA A 34 21.52 -18.57 4.96
N MET A 35 20.90 -19.04 3.89
CA MET A 35 19.48 -19.40 3.84
C MET A 35 19.30 -20.75 3.16
N ASP A 36 18.29 -21.49 3.59
CA ASP A 36 17.90 -22.81 3.07
C ASP A 36 16.74 -22.73 2.06
N SER A 37 16.34 -21.50 1.70
CA SER A 37 15.23 -21.19 0.80
C SER A 37 15.52 -19.94 -0.03
N PHE A 38 14.89 -19.84 -1.20
CA PHE A 38 15.05 -18.70 -2.11
C PHE A 38 14.52 -17.40 -1.48
N PRO A 39 15.36 -16.37 -1.28
CA PRO A 39 14.91 -15.12 -0.71
C PRO A 39 14.08 -14.31 -1.71
N VAL A 40 12.94 -13.79 -1.26
CA VAL A 40 12.16 -12.78 -1.98
C VAL A 40 12.02 -11.59 -1.03
N PRO A 41 12.74 -10.45 -1.21
CA PRO A 41 13.68 -10.06 -2.27
C PRO A 41 15.19 -10.08 -1.89
N LEU A 42 16.06 -10.30 -2.88
CA LEU A 42 17.52 -10.12 -2.76
C LEU A 42 17.96 -8.70 -3.12
N LYS A 43 18.72 -8.04 -2.23
CA LYS A 43 19.27 -6.70 -2.47
C LYS A 43 20.68 -6.73 -3.08
N THR A 44 21.38 -7.85 -2.99
CA THR A 44 22.78 -8.03 -3.40
C THR A 44 22.95 -9.35 -4.15
N LYS A 45 24.11 -9.53 -4.77
CA LYS A 45 24.48 -10.79 -5.43
C LYS A 45 24.54 -11.92 -4.40
N ALA A 46 24.07 -13.10 -4.81
CA ALA A 46 24.13 -14.32 -4.01
C ALA A 46 24.82 -15.46 -4.79
N ILE A 47 25.27 -16.46 -4.06
CA ILE A 47 25.73 -17.74 -4.60
C ILE A 47 24.78 -18.80 -4.08
N TYR A 48 24.32 -19.68 -4.96
CA TYR A 48 23.48 -20.81 -4.58
C TYR A 48 24.21 -22.14 -4.78
N PHE A 49 23.84 -23.09 -3.94
CA PHE A 49 24.28 -24.48 -3.97
C PHE A 49 23.03 -25.35 -3.91
N VAL A 50 22.80 -26.17 -4.93
CA VAL A 50 21.66 -27.08 -5.00
C VAL A 50 22.14 -28.51 -5.11
N LYS A 51 21.64 -29.40 -4.26
CA LYS A 51 21.95 -30.82 -4.35
C LYS A 51 21.19 -31.46 -5.51
N ILE A 52 21.90 -32.23 -6.33
CA ILE A 52 21.32 -32.97 -7.46
C ILE A 52 20.44 -34.13 -6.96
N ALA A 53 20.73 -34.66 -5.77
CA ALA A 53 19.97 -35.70 -5.10
C ALA A 53 19.93 -35.47 -3.58
N LYS A 54 18.98 -36.08 -2.88
CA LYS A 54 18.87 -36.02 -1.41
C LYS A 54 19.96 -36.85 -0.74
N VAL A 55 21.16 -36.31 -0.66
CA VAL A 55 22.35 -36.96 -0.10
C VAL A 55 23.14 -36.02 0.80
N VAL A 56 23.96 -36.60 1.68
CA VAL A 56 25.00 -35.85 2.40
C VAL A 56 26.06 -35.40 1.40
N VAL A 57 26.58 -34.18 1.55
CA VAL A 57 27.62 -33.66 0.66
C VAL A 57 28.94 -34.39 0.96
N PRO A 58 29.54 -35.10 -0.01
CA PRO A 58 30.80 -35.82 0.20
C PRO A 58 31.94 -34.85 0.49
N LYS A 59 32.80 -35.19 1.46
CA LYS A 59 33.97 -34.38 1.83
C LYS A 59 35.03 -34.36 0.72
N ASP A 60 35.18 -35.48 0.01
CA ASP A 60 36.27 -35.66 -0.97
C ASP A 60 35.91 -35.10 -2.36
N ASN A 61 34.62 -35.07 -2.71
CA ASN A 61 34.14 -34.55 -4.01
C ASN A 61 32.75 -33.90 -3.90
N PRO A 62 32.65 -32.71 -3.28
CA PRO A 62 31.37 -32.02 -3.11
C PRO A 62 30.74 -31.64 -4.46
N SER A 63 31.54 -31.36 -5.50
CA SER A 63 31.06 -30.97 -6.82
C SER A 63 30.26 -32.05 -7.55
N SER A 64 30.43 -33.33 -7.24
CA SER A 64 29.68 -34.39 -7.93
C SER A 64 28.19 -34.44 -7.58
N VAL A 65 27.80 -33.78 -6.48
CA VAL A 65 26.41 -33.76 -6.00
C VAL A 65 25.82 -32.35 -5.97
N LEU A 66 26.57 -31.32 -6.37
CA LEU A 66 26.18 -29.92 -6.25
C LEU A 66 26.11 -29.23 -7.61
N ILE A 67 25.02 -28.50 -7.83
CA ILE A 67 24.91 -27.44 -8.81
C ILE A 67 25.27 -26.14 -8.08
N ILE A 68 26.32 -25.49 -8.54
CA ILE A 68 26.81 -24.23 -7.98
C ILE A 68 26.59 -23.14 -9.03
N GLY A 69 26.01 -22.02 -8.61
CA GLY A 69 25.84 -20.88 -9.50
C GLY A 69 25.68 -19.58 -8.76
N ASP A 70 25.74 -18.49 -9.52
CA ASP A 70 25.53 -17.15 -9.00
C ASP A 70 24.16 -16.59 -9.41
N MET A 71 23.60 -15.80 -8.51
CA MET A 71 22.31 -15.15 -8.67
C MET A 71 22.48 -13.64 -8.54
N ALA A 72 22.07 -12.91 -9.57
CA ALA A 72 22.06 -11.45 -9.57
C ALA A 72 21.03 -10.91 -8.56
N SER A 73 21.19 -9.64 -8.18
CA SER A 73 20.19 -8.92 -7.37
C SER A 73 18.82 -8.80 -8.06
N LYS A 74 18.76 -9.06 -9.36
CA LYS A 74 17.54 -9.09 -10.17
C LYS A 74 17.40 -10.43 -10.92
N PRO A 75 16.92 -11.50 -10.25
CA PRO A 75 16.92 -12.85 -10.80
C PRO A 75 16.16 -13.00 -12.13
N ILE A 76 15.08 -12.23 -12.32
CA ILE A 76 14.25 -12.34 -13.52
C ILE A 76 14.88 -11.61 -14.71
N GLU A 77 15.63 -10.53 -14.48
CA GLU A 77 16.45 -9.93 -15.54
C GLU A 77 17.58 -10.89 -15.97
N GLN A 78 18.21 -11.57 -15.01
CA GLN A 78 19.21 -12.61 -15.28
C GLN A 78 18.59 -13.77 -16.06
N LEU A 79 17.41 -14.26 -15.66
CA LEU A 79 16.71 -15.35 -16.37
C LEU A 79 16.38 -14.96 -17.82
N ALA A 80 15.89 -13.74 -18.06
CA ALA A 80 15.63 -13.25 -19.41
C ALA A 80 16.89 -13.25 -20.28
N THR A 81 18.02 -12.86 -19.71
CA THR A 81 19.32 -12.85 -20.39
C THR A 81 19.81 -14.28 -20.68
N ILE A 82 19.72 -15.19 -19.71
CA ILE A 82 20.10 -16.60 -19.89
C ILE A 82 19.22 -17.28 -20.96
N VAL A 83 17.91 -17.01 -20.94
CA VAL A 83 17.01 -17.57 -21.95
C VAL A 83 17.38 -17.08 -23.34
N ASP A 84 17.67 -15.80 -23.51
CA ASP A 84 18.00 -15.23 -24.82
C ASP A 84 19.39 -15.58 -25.33
N ASP A 85 20.40 -15.52 -24.48
CA ASP A 85 21.79 -15.64 -24.91
C ASP A 85 22.30 -17.09 -24.85
N ILE A 86 21.64 -17.95 -24.06
CA ILE A 86 22.09 -19.33 -23.84
C ILE A 86 21.02 -20.32 -24.32
N PHE A 87 19.83 -20.33 -23.71
CA PHE A 87 18.87 -21.41 -23.98
C PHE A 87 18.25 -21.35 -25.36
N VAL A 88 17.91 -20.16 -25.88
CA VAL A 88 17.35 -20.00 -27.23
C VAL A 88 18.39 -20.43 -28.29
N PRO A 89 19.64 -19.93 -28.29
CA PRO A 89 20.67 -20.41 -29.22
C PRO A 89 20.97 -21.89 -29.06
N LEU A 90 20.99 -22.43 -27.84
CA LEU A 90 21.28 -23.85 -27.59
C LEU A 90 20.17 -24.76 -28.14
N LEU A 91 18.92 -24.44 -27.85
CA LEU A 91 17.77 -25.31 -28.10
C LEU A 91 17.04 -25.03 -29.43
N ALA A 92 17.29 -23.88 -30.07
CA ALA A 92 16.73 -23.56 -31.39
C ALA A 92 17.73 -23.77 -32.53
N ASN A 93 19.00 -24.07 -32.25
CA ASN A 93 20.01 -24.28 -33.29
C ASN A 93 19.75 -25.59 -34.07
N PRO A 94 19.50 -25.50 -35.40
CA PRO A 94 19.29 -26.68 -36.25
C PRO A 94 20.43 -27.71 -36.19
N GLU A 95 21.67 -27.27 -35.96
CA GLU A 95 22.84 -28.16 -35.90
C GLU A 95 22.77 -29.13 -34.71
N ASN A 96 22.10 -28.73 -33.63
CA ASN A 96 21.92 -29.56 -32.44
C ASN A 96 20.79 -30.59 -32.62
N HIS A 97 20.01 -30.49 -33.70
CA HIS A 97 18.83 -31.33 -33.96
C HIS A 97 19.07 -32.39 -35.05
N LYS A 98 20.31 -32.57 -35.52
CA LYS A 98 20.62 -33.50 -36.63
C LYS A 98 20.10 -34.93 -36.43
N ASN A 99 20.03 -35.39 -35.18
CA ASN A 99 19.56 -36.74 -34.82
C ASN A 99 18.09 -36.77 -34.38
N TRP A 100 17.37 -35.65 -34.44
CA TRP A 100 16.01 -35.55 -33.97
C TRP A 100 15.03 -35.73 -35.13
N ALA A 101 13.89 -36.33 -34.85
CA ALA A 101 12.78 -36.30 -35.80
C ALA A 101 12.34 -34.84 -36.02
N THR A 102 11.99 -34.48 -37.26
CA THR A 102 11.60 -33.11 -37.63
C THR A 102 10.49 -32.56 -36.73
N VAL A 103 9.52 -33.41 -36.35
CA VAL A 103 8.42 -33.04 -35.45
C VAL A 103 8.94 -32.59 -34.09
N VAL A 104 9.89 -33.32 -33.51
CA VAL A 104 10.50 -32.99 -32.20
C VAL A 104 11.32 -31.70 -32.30
N SER A 105 12.09 -31.53 -33.38
CA SER A 105 12.84 -30.29 -33.61
C SER A 105 11.93 -29.07 -33.73
N LEU A 106 10.77 -29.20 -34.36
CA LEU A 106 9.83 -28.08 -34.50
C LEU A 106 9.15 -27.79 -33.16
N ASP A 107 8.74 -28.84 -32.44
CA ASP A 107 8.10 -28.75 -31.14
C ASP A 107 9.01 -28.07 -30.08
N VAL A 108 10.29 -28.47 -30.01
CA VAL A 108 11.25 -27.84 -29.08
C VAL A 108 11.47 -26.37 -29.43
N LYS A 109 11.59 -26.01 -30.71
CA LYS A 109 11.71 -24.61 -31.13
C LYS A 109 10.51 -23.79 -30.68
N GLU A 110 9.29 -24.31 -30.87
CA GLU A 110 8.07 -23.64 -30.44
C GLU A 110 8.05 -23.42 -28.92
N HIS A 111 8.36 -24.45 -28.13
CA HIS A 111 8.41 -24.35 -26.67
C HIS A 111 9.47 -23.36 -26.17
N VAL A 112 10.64 -23.30 -26.81
CA VAL A 112 11.72 -22.39 -26.45
C VAL A 112 11.37 -20.94 -26.77
N HIS A 113 10.74 -20.69 -27.91
CA HIS A 113 10.21 -19.36 -28.23
C HIS A 113 9.05 -18.96 -27.30
N SER A 114 8.21 -19.92 -26.91
CA SER A 114 7.15 -19.71 -25.91
C SER A 114 7.75 -19.32 -24.55
N LEU A 115 8.77 -20.06 -24.07
CA LEU A 115 9.50 -19.76 -22.83
C LEU A 115 10.12 -18.35 -22.87
N LYS A 116 10.79 -17.98 -23.97
CA LYS A 116 11.31 -16.63 -24.19
C LYS A 116 10.20 -15.60 -24.03
N SER A 117 9.08 -15.78 -24.72
CA SER A 117 7.93 -14.87 -24.64
C SER A 117 7.42 -14.73 -23.20
N THR A 118 7.25 -15.83 -22.47
CA THR A 118 6.78 -15.81 -21.07
C THR A 118 7.76 -15.08 -20.16
N VAL A 119 9.06 -15.36 -20.27
CA VAL A 119 10.07 -14.72 -19.41
C VAL A 119 10.14 -13.21 -19.65
N TYR A 120 10.00 -12.77 -20.90
CA TYR A 120 9.90 -11.34 -21.20
C TYR A 120 8.62 -10.71 -20.63
N GLN A 121 7.47 -11.38 -20.75
CA GLN A 121 6.23 -10.88 -20.13
C GLN A 121 6.35 -10.73 -18.61
N VAL A 122 6.94 -11.72 -17.93
CA VAL A 122 7.16 -11.66 -16.48
C VAL A 122 8.15 -10.54 -16.11
N LYS A 123 9.25 -10.40 -16.86
CA LYS A 123 10.20 -9.29 -16.71
C LYS A 123 9.51 -7.94 -16.85
N GLY A 124 8.63 -7.81 -17.85
CA GLY A 124 7.78 -6.63 -18.04
C GLY A 124 6.90 -6.37 -16.82
N GLN A 125 6.10 -7.35 -16.39
CA GLN A 125 5.16 -7.21 -15.28
C GLN A 125 5.83 -6.74 -13.99
N ILE A 126 7.02 -7.25 -13.69
CA ILE A 126 7.81 -6.83 -12.51
C ILE A 126 8.27 -5.38 -12.62
N ASN A 127 8.57 -4.93 -13.82
CA ASN A 127 8.96 -3.55 -14.10
C ASN A 127 7.74 -2.63 -14.31
N GLY A 128 6.51 -3.12 -14.11
CA GLY A 128 5.28 -2.36 -14.37
C GLY A 128 5.01 -2.10 -15.86
N GLN A 129 5.59 -2.91 -16.75
CA GLN A 129 5.54 -2.77 -18.20
C GLN A 129 4.86 -3.96 -18.86
N THR A 130 3.93 -3.69 -19.77
CA THR A 130 3.22 -4.74 -20.51
C THR A 130 3.96 -5.01 -21.81
N ILE A 131 4.58 -6.18 -21.95
CA ILE A 131 5.27 -6.57 -23.18
C ILE A 131 4.31 -7.34 -24.08
N LEU A 132 4.18 -6.89 -25.32
CA LEU A 132 3.39 -7.55 -26.36
C LEU A 132 4.19 -8.70 -26.99
N PRO A 133 3.73 -9.96 -26.88
CA PRO A 133 4.43 -11.10 -27.44
C PRO A 133 4.52 -11.03 -28.97
N MET A 134 5.60 -11.54 -29.55
CA MET A 134 5.77 -11.64 -31.01
C MET A 134 5.43 -13.05 -31.51
N PRO A 135 4.90 -13.21 -32.73
CA PRO A 135 4.62 -14.54 -33.29
C PRO A 135 5.91 -15.29 -33.63
N VAL A 136 5.83 -16.62 -33.60
CA VAL A 136 6.90 -17.51 -34.07
C VAL A 136 7.17 -17.23 -35.55
N GLY A 137 8.45 -17.12 -35.92
CA GLY A 137 8.87 -16.83 -37.28
C GLY A 137 8.87 -15.35 -37.66
N VAL A 138 8.76 -14.43 -36.70
CA VAL A 138 8.90 -12.96 -36.90
C VAL A 138 10.20 -12.57 -37.60
N GLU A 139 11.23 -13.41 -37.55
CA GLU A 139 12.51 -13.22 -38.27
C GLU A 139 12.32 -13.16 -39.79
N ARG A 140 11.29 -13.84 -40.33
CA ARG A 140 10.98 -13.89 -41.77
C ARG A 140 10.01 -12.79 -42.20
N LEU A 141 9.61 -11.91 -41.28
CA LEU A 141 8.55 -10.93 -41.48
C LEU A 141 8.79 -10.03 -42.68
N ASP A 142 10.02 -9.58 -42.90
CA ASP A 142 10.38 -8.69 -44.02
C ASP A 142 10.14 -9.36 -45.38
N SER A 143 10.53 -10.62 -45.49
CA SER A 143 10.34 -11.41 -46.71
C SER A 143 8.86 -11.69 -46.95
N ILE A 144 8.11 -12.04 -45.90
CA ILE A 144 6.68 -12.35 -46.00
C ILE A 144 5.88 -11.09 -46.36
N GLU A 145 6.13 -9.96 -45.68
CA GLU A 145 5.45 -8.70 -45.95
C GLU A 145 5.66 -8.23 -47.40
N LYS A 146 6.89 -8.38 -47.93
CA LYS A 146 7.19 -8.04 -49.32
C LYS A 146 6.34 -8.85 -50.30
N ILE A 147 6.27 -10.17 -50.12
CA ILE A 147 5.45 -11.06 -50.97
C ILE A 147 3.96 -10.70 -50.87
N VAL A 148 3.47 -10.43 -49.66
CA VAL A 148 2.07 -10.04 -49.43
C VAL A 148 1.74 -8.70 -50.11
N LYS A 149 2.66 -7.72 -50.07
CA LYS A 149 2.49 -6.43 -50.76
C LYS A 149 2.50 -6.59 -52.28
N GLU A 150 3.47 -7.32 -52.83
CA GLU A 150 3.60 -7.52 -54.28
C GLU A 150 2.43 -8.31 -54.88
N SER A 151 1.85 -9.23 -54.09
CA SER A 151 0.69 -10.04 -54.49
C SER A 151 -0.67 -9.42 -54.14
N ASP A 152 -0.69 -8.22 -53.55
CA ASP A 152 -1.91 -7.55 -53.06
C ASP A 152 -2.75 -8.47 -52.15
N GLY A 153 -2.10 -9.13 -51.19
CA GLY A 153 -2.75 -10.01 -50.23
C GLY A 153 -3.14 -11.40 -50.74
N LYS A 154 -2.89 -11.72 -52.02
CA LYS A 154 -3.29 -13.01 -52.62
C LYS A 154 -2.38 -14.16 -52.24
N ILE A 155 -1.10 -13.89 -51.99
CA ILE A 155 -0.10 -14.90 -51.59
C ILE A 155 0.37 -14.57 -50.19
N VAL A 156 0.08 -15.46 -49.24
CA VAL A 156 0.53 -15.34 -47.85
C VAL A 156 0.84 -16.72 -47.27
N ASP A 157 1.89 -16.80 -46.46
CA ASP A 157 2.14 -17.96 -45.60
C ASP A 157 0.98 -18.09 -44.60
N LEU A 158 0.11 -19.06 -44.82
CA LEU A 158 -1.08 -19.30 -44.00
C LEU A 158 -0.73 -19.64 -42.55
N HIS A 159 0.39 -20.34 -42.32
CA HIS A 159 0.85 -20.68 -40.97
C HIS A 159 1.30 -19.43 -40.23
N PHE A 160 2.09 -18.57 -40.89
CA PHE A 160 2.50 -17.30 -40.30
C PHE A 160 1.32 -16.35 -40.09
N LYS A 161 0.38 -16.26 -41.05
CA LYS A 161 -0.84 -15.47 -40.91
C LYS A 161 -1.64 -15.92 -39.67
N SER A 162 -1.85 -17.21 -39.50
CA SER A 162 -2.56 -17.76 -38.33
C SER A 162 -1.82 -17.46 -37.02
N ALA A 163 -0.49 -17.52 -37.00
CA ALA A 163 0.32 -17.14 -35.85
C ALA A 163 0.17 -15.65 -35.48
N VAL A 164 0.15 -14.76 -36.48
CA VAL A 164 -0.10 -13.31 -36.29
C VAL A 164 -1.50 -13.08 -35.73
N GLU A 165 -2.53 -13.73 -36.29
CA GLU A 165 -3.91 -13.63 -35.80
C GLU A 165 -4.03 -14.10 -34.34
N GLY A 166 -3.40 -15.23 -34.00
CA GLY A 166 -3.37 -15.75 -32.63
C GLY A 166 -2.69 -14.79 -31.64
N VAL A 167 -1.62 -14.11 -32.06
CA VAL A 167 -0.94 -13.11 -31.24
C VAL A 167 -1.76 -11.82 -31.08
N ILE A 168 -2.50 -11.38 -32.10
CA ILE A 168 -3.42 -10.24 -32.00
C ILE A 168 -4.50 -10.50 -30.94
N ILE A 169 -5.04 -11.73 -30.87
CA ILE A 169 -6.00 -12.11 -29.82
C ILE A 169 -5.35 -11.99 -28.44
N LYS A 170 -4.12 -12.51 -28.29
CA LYS A 170 -3.37 -12.40 -27.03
C LYS A 170 -3.13 -10.93 -26.63
N TRP A 171 -2.79 -10.07 -27.59
CA TRP A 171 -2.65 -8.63 -27.35
C TRP A 171 -3.96 -8.00 -26.91
N ALA A 172 -5.07 -8.37 -27.54
CA ALA A 172 -6.40 -7.87 -27.17
C ALA A 172 -6.72 -8.22 -25.71
N THR A 173 -6.52 -9.47 -25.30
CA THR A 173 -6.75 -9.91 -23.92
C THR A 173 -5.87 -9.16 -22.94
N GLN A 174 -4.56 -9.13 -23.20
CA GLN A 174 -3.57 -8.51 -22.31
C GLN A 174 -3.79 -6.99 -22.16
N ILE A 175 -4.10 -6.30 -23.26
CA ILE A 175 -4.37 -4.86 -23.22
C ILE A 175 -5.70 -4.58 -22.53
N THR A 176 -6.75 -5.37 -22.78
CA THR A 176 -8.02 -5.20 -22.06
C THR A 176 -7.85 -5.35 -20.55
N GLU A 177 -7.03 -6.29 -20.08
CA GLU A 177 -6.70 -6.42 -18.65
C GLU A 177 -6.05 -5.14 -18.10
N VAL A 178 -5.03 -4.60 -18.79
CA VAL A 178 -4.38 -3.33 -18.40
C VAL A 178 -5.38 -2.18 -18.38
N LEU A 179 -6.25 -2.10 -19.39
CA LEU A 179 -7.25 -1.04 -19.50
C LEU A 179 -8.31 -1.13 -18.40
N SER A 180 -8.69 -2.34 -17.98
CA SER A 180 -9.68 -2.57 -16.92
C SER A 180 -9.21 -2.18 -15.52
N ALA A 181 -7.91 -2.01 -15.31
CA ALA A 181 -7.35 -1.63 -14.01
C ALA A 181 -7.78 -0.20 -13.62
N ASP A 182 -8.39 -0.07 -12.45
CA ASP A 182 -8.81 1.21 -11.88
C ASP A 182 -8.30 1.37 -10.44
N SER A 183 -7.94 2.61 -10.08
CA SER A 183 -7.57 3.07 -8.75
C SER A 183 -8.51 2.56 -7.66
N VAL A 184 -9.83 2.68 -7.87
CA VAL A 184 -10.87 2.25 -6.91
C VAL A 184 -10.76 0.76 -6.62
N SER A 185 -10.47 -0.06 -7.64
CA SER A 185 -10.31 -1.51 -7.49
C SER A 185 -8.96 -1.90 -6.88
N ALA A 186 -7.89 -1.23 -7.29
CA ALA A 186 -6.53 -1.48 -6.83
C ALA A 186 -6.37 -1.24 -5.33
N PHE A 187 -7.15 -0.32 -4.76
CA PHE A 187 -7.06 0.06 -3.35
C PHE A 187 -8.06 -0.66 -2.44
N LYS A 188 -8.90 -1.57 -2.96
CA LYS A 188 -9.89 -2.29 -2.12
C LYS A 188 -9.24 -3.11 -1.01
N SER A 189 -8.05 -3.66 -1.24
CA SER A 189 -7.34 -4.55 -0.32
C SER A 189 -6.27 -3.85 0.53
N ASN A 190 -5.87 -2.63 0.18
CA ASN A 190 -4.79 -1.91 0.86
C ASN A 190 -5.37 -0.92 1.86
N GLN A 191 -5.14 -1.20 3.15
CA GLN A 191 -5.59 -0.36 4.24
C GLN A 191 -4.78 0.96 4.28
N HIS A 192 -5.49 2.05 4.60
CA HIS A 192 -4.93 3.35 5.01
C HIS A 192 -3.94 4.03 4.05
N LEU A 193 -4.10 3.85 2.74
CA LEU A 193 -3.27 4.54 1.74
C LEU A 193 -3.36 6.06 1.85
N THR A 194 -2.24 6.73 1.58
CA THR A 194 -2.12 8.19 1.47
C THR A 194 -2.29 8.65 0.01
N PRO A 195 -2.44 9.96 -0.27
CA PRO A 195 -2.70 10.47 -1.62
C PRO A 195 -1.60 10.17 -2.64
N TRP A 196 -0.39 9.88 -2.16
CA TRP A 196 0.72 9.44 -2.99
C TRP A 196 0.43 8.12 -3.71
N ALA A 197 -0.46 7.27 -3.19
CA ALA A 197 -0.86 6.04 -3.86
C ALA A 197 -1.63 6.32 -5.16
N GLU A 198 -2.55 7.28 -5.16
CA GLU A 198 -3.27 7.73 -6.36
C GLU A 198 -2.29 8.31 -7.39
N VAL A 199 -1.37 9.16 -6.95
CA VAL A 199 -0.33 9.76 -7.81
C VAL A 199 0.55 8.68 -8.43
N ALA A 200 1.02 7.72 -7.64
CA ALA A 200 1.86 6.62 -8.13
C ALA A 200 1.10 5.72 -9.12
N PHE A 201 -0.16 5.41 -8.84
CA PHE A 201 -1.00 4.60 -9.71
C PHE A 201 -1.13 5.22 -11.11
N TRP A 202 -1.50 6.51 -11.18
CA TRP A 202 -1.69 7.19 -12.47
C TRP A 202 -0.38 7.41 -13.23
N ASN A 203 0.72 7.72 -12.54
CA ASN A 203 2.05 7.80 -13.19
C ASN A 203 2.49 6.45 -13.77
N ASN A 204 2.33 5.36 -13.01
CA ASN A 204 2.64 4.01 -13.49
C ASN A 204 1.74 3.62 -14.66
N ARG A 205 0.46 4.01 -14.64
CA ARG A 205 -0.47 3.78 -15.75
C ARG A 205 -0.06 4.51 -17.01
N VAL A 206 0.34 5.78 -16.92
CA VAL A 206 0.90 6.52 -18.07
C VAL A 206 2.14 5.82 -18.61
N HIS A 207 3.12 5.53 -17.75
CA HIS A 207 4.37 4.86 -18.17
C HIS A 207 4.12 3.53 -18.90
N ASN A 208 3.20 2.70 -18.38
CA ASN A 208 2.86 1.42 -18.99
C ASN A 208 2.11 1.61 -20.33
N LEU A 209 1.16 2.55 -20.41
CA LEU A 209 0.41 2.82 -21.65
C LEU A 209 1.29 3.45 -22.73
N GLU A 210 2.22 4.34 -22.38
CA GLU A 210 3.24 4.87 -23.30
C GLU A 210 4.10 3.74 -23.85
N TYR A 211 4.55 2.83 -22.99
CA TYR A 211 5.33 1.67 -23.40
C TYR A 211 4.57 0.72 -24.33
N ILE A 212 3.28 0.48 -24.09
CA ILE A 212 2.42 -0.29 -25.01
C ILE A 212 2.27 0.47 -26.35
N PHE A 213 2.03 1.78 -26.29
CA PHE A 213 1.87 2.61 -27.48
C PHE A 213 3.14 2.65 -28.35
N GLU A 214 4.31 2.73 -27.74
CA GLU A 214 5.60 2.64 -28.43
C GLU A 214 5.80 1.28 -29.11
N GLN A 215 5.46 0.18 -28.43
CA GLN A 215 5.50 -1.16 -29.02
C GLN A 215 4.56 -1.28 -30.22
N LEU A 216 3.34 -0.75 -30.14
CA LEU A 216 2.40 -0.75 -31.26
C LEU A 216 2.92 0.03 -32.47
N ARG A 217 3.83 1.00 -32.27
CA ARG A 217 4.51 1.74 -33.35
C ARG A 217 5.78 1.06 -33.87
N ASP A 218 6.21 -0.04 -33.25
CA ASP A 218 7.36 -0.82 -33.70
C ASP A 218 7.14 -1.29 -35.15
N GLN A 219 8.20 -1.20 -35.97
CA GLN A 219 8.12 -1.55 -37.39
C GLN A 219 7.60 -2.98 -37.60
N ARG A 220 7.95 -3.93 -36.75
CA ARG A 220 7.48 -5.32 -36.86
C ARG A 220 5.96 -5.40 -36.69
N ILE A 221 5.39 -4.65 -35.75
CA ILE A 221 3.93 -4.60 -35.57
C ILE A 221 3.24 -3.92 -36.74
N MET A 222 3.83 -2.85 -37.29
CA MET A 222 3.31 -2.17 -38.50
C MET A 222 3.31 -3.09 -39.74
N LYS A 223 4.35 -3.90 -39.92
CA LYS A 223 4.43 -4.88 -41.01
C LYS A 223 3.37 -5.99 -40.84
N MET A 224 3.18 -6.51 -39.63
CA MET A 224 2.11 -7.47 -39.32
C MET A 224 0.72 -6.86 -39.56
N THR A 225 0.51 -5.60 -39.18
CA THR A 225 -0.73 -4.86 -39.44
C THR A 225 -1.02 -4.81 -40.95
N THR A 226 0.02 -4.56 -41.76
CA THR A 226 -0.09 -4.53 -43.22
C THR A 226 -0.49 -5.90 -43.78
N ILE A 227 0.10 -6.99 -43.28
CA ILE A 227 -0.24 -8.36 -43.71
C ILE A 227 -1.70 -8.67 -43.39
N VAL A 228 -2.15 -8.40 -42.17
CA VAL A 228 -3.52 -8.68 -41.71
C VAL A 228 -4.54 -7.82 -42.47
N GLN A 229 -4.18 -6.59 -42.82
CA GLN A 229 -5.00 -5.70 -43.65
C GLN A 229 -5.13 -6.20 -45.09
N LEU A 230 -4.01 -6.43 -45.78
CA LEU A 230 -4.01 -6.81 -47.20
C LEU A 230 -4.64 -8.19 -47.43
N THR A 231 -4.52 -9.09 -46.46
CA THR A 231 -5.12 -10.43 -46.54
C THR A 231 -6.58 -10.48 -46.07
N ASN A 232 -7.22 -9.33 -45.85
CA ASN A 232 -8.60 -9.19 -45.38
C ASN A 232 -8.93 -10.08 -44.16
N SER A 233 -8.03 -10.11 -43.18
CA SER A 233 -8.24 -10.91 -41.97
C SER A 233 -9.40 -10.39 -41.12
N ALA A 234 -10.18 -11.31 -40.56
CA ALA A 234 -11.26 -11.00 -39.63
C ALA A 234 -10.78 -10.33 -38.33
N TYR A 235 -9.48 -10.41 -38.01
CA TYR A 235 -8.88 -9.81 -36.82
C TYR A 235 -8.35 -8.39 -37.02
N TYR A 236 -8.36 -7.86 -38.26
CA TYR A 236 -7.96 -6.48 -38.51
C TYR A 236 -8.80 -5.44 -37.74
N PRO A 237 -10.14 -5.57 -37.63
CA PRO A 237 -10.95 -4.67 -36.80
C PRO A 237 -10.59 -4.74 -35.31
N CYS A 238 -10.28 -5.94 -34.80
CA CYS A 238 -9.82 -6.12 -33.42
C CYS A 238 -8.52 -5.35 -33.18
N LEU A 239 -7.55 -5.47 -34.09
CA LEU A 239 -6.30 -4.72 -34.00
C LEU A 239 -6.54 -3.20 -34.05
N LYS A 240 -7.42 -2.69 -34.92
CA LYS A 240 -7.78 -1.25 -34.93
C LYS A 240 -8.36 -0.79 -33.58
N ASN A 241 -9.23 -1.58 -32.98
CA ASN A 241 -9.81 -1.27 -31.68
C ASN A 241 -8.75 -1.22 -30.58
N ILE A 242 -7.75 -2.12 -30.62
CA ILE A 242 -6.60 -2.06 -29.70
C ILE A 242 -5.92 -0.70 -29.77
N TYR A 243 -5.56 -0.22 -30.97
CA TYR A 243 -4.92 1.10 -31.14
C TYR A 243 -5.78 2.23 -30.58
N ALA A 244 -7.07 2.26 -30.95
CA ALA A 244 -7.99 3.31 -30.51
C ALA A 244 -8.15 3.33 -28.98
N ASN A 245 -8.30 2.16 -28.36
CA ASN A 245 -8.45 2.03 -26.91
C ASN A 245 -7.19 2.45 -26.16
N VAL A 246 -6.00 2.08 -26.64
CA VAL A 246 -4.72 2.50 -26.03
C VAL A 246 -4.53 4.01 -26.13
N ILE A 247 -4.83 4.62 -27.28
CA ILE A 247 -4.74 6.07 -27.46
C ILE A 247 -5.69 6.79 -26.51
N SER A 248 -6.95 6.35 -26.43
CA SER A 248 -7.96 6.96 -25.55
C SER A 248 -7.58 6.82 -24.07
N ALA A 249 -7.09 5.65 -23.65
CA ALA A 249 -6.66 5.45 -22.27
C ALA A 249 -5.40 6.25 -21.91
N LEU A 250 -4.49 6.43 -22.88
CA LEU A 250 -3.30 7.26 -22.69
C LEU A 250 -3.67 8.75 -22.58
N GLU A 251 -4.66 9.21 -23.35
CA GLU A 251 -5.23 10.56 -23.21
C GLU A 251 -5.85 10.76 -21.82
N GLU A 252 -6.67 9.79 -21.36
CA GLU A 252 -7.26 9.78 -20.01
C GLU A 252 -6.19 9.90 -18.93
N ALA A 253 -5.19 9.00 -18.96
CA ALA A 253 -4.18 8.92 -17.93
C ALA A 253 -3.28 10.18 -17.90
N ASN A 254 -2.93 10.74 -19.06
CA ASN A 254 -2.15 11.97 -19.14
C ASN A 254 -2.90 13.19 -18.59
N ASP A 255 -4.19 13.34 -18.90
CA ASP A 255 -5.03 14.40 -18.34
C ASP A 255 -5.05 14.32 -16.82
N ILE A 256 -5.29 13.13 -16.27
CA ILE A 256 -5.34 12.92 -14.83
C ILE A 256 -3.98 13.23 -14.18
N VAL A 257 -2.87 12.71 -14.69
CA VAL A 257 -1.52 13.00 -14.15
C VAL A 257 -1.23 14.51 -14.19
N ARG A 258 -1.59 15.19 -15.29
CA ARG A 258 -1.42 16.64 -15.44
C ARG A 258 -2.16 17.40 -14.35
N TYR A 259 -3.41 17.05 -14.06
CA TYR A 259 -4.21 17.74 -13.06
C TYR A 259 -3.92 17.30 -11.62
N LEU A 260 -3.40 16.09 -11.38
CA LEU A 260 -2.94 15.70 -10.04
C LEU A 260 -1.62 16.39 -9.63
N LYS A 261 -0.81 16.85 -10.60
CA LYS A 261 0.51 17.44 -10.33
C LYS A 261 0.49 18.63 -9.34
N PRO A 262 -0.42 19.62 -9.41
CA PRO A 262 -0.50 20.70 -8.42
C PRO A 262 -0.79 20.21 -6.99
N LEU A 263 -1.58 19.14 -6.84
CA LEU A 263 -1.92 18.59 -5.51
C LEU A 263 -0.70 18.01 -4.78
N GLN A 264 0.29 17.50 -5.51
CA GLN A 264 1.52 16.93 -4.90
C GLN A 264 2.23 17.93 -4.00
N LYS A 265 2.24 19.23 -4.37
CA LYS A 265 2.81 20.29 -3.52
C LYS A 265 2.03 20.43 -2.21
N HIS A 266 0.71 20.28 -2.24
CA HIS A 266 -0.12 20.37 -1.05
C HIS A 266 -0.01 19.13 -0.16
N PHE A 267 0.12 17.94 -0.74
CA PHE A 267 0.39 16.72 0.02
C PHE A 267 1.72 16.81 0.77
N LYS A 268 2.77 17.23 0.05
CA LYS A 268 4.08 17.47 0.64
C LYS A 268 4.02 18.54 1.75
N LEU A 269 3.32 19.64 1.50
CA LEU A 269 3.15 20.69 2.51
C LEU A 269 2.43 20.17 3.77
N LEU A 270 1.41 19.31 3.64
CA LEU A 270 0.76 18.67 4.79
C LEU A 270 1.70 17.74 5.57
N GLU A 271 2.66 17.11 4.90
CA GLU A 271 3.64 16.22 5.53
C GLU A 271 4.78 16.96 6.22
N GLU A 272 5.16 18.13 5.70
CA GLU A 272 6.27 18.95 6.20
C GLU A 272 5.83 19.99 7.25
N THR A 273 4.54 20.32 7.31
CA THR A 273 4.01 21.28 8.29
C THR A 273 3.78 20.60 9.62
N ASP A 274 4.27 21.21 10.70
CA ASP A 274 3.97 20.76 12.06
C ASP A 274 2.45 20.68 12.28
N PHE A 275 1.99 19.59 12.87
CA PHE A 275 0.56 19.34 13.01
C PHE A 275 -0.17 20.44 13.80
N GLY A 276 0.54 21.11 14.73
CA GLY A 276 0.04 22.28 15.43
C GLY A 276 -0.49 23.38 14.50
N ASP A 277 0.14 23.58 13.35
CA ASP A 277 -0.17 24.65 12.38
C ASP A 277 -0.86 24.14 11.10
N ILE A 278 -1.12 22.84 10.98
CA ILE A 278 -1.62 22.20 9.74
C ILE A 278 -2.93 22.80 9.20
N ALA A 279 -3.70 23.48 10.06
CA ALA A 279 -4.93 24.16 9.69
C ALA A 279 -4.78 25.13 8.51
N VAL A 280 -3.61 25.78 8.37
CA VAL A 280 -3.37 26.75 7.28
C VAL A 280 -3.29 26.08 5.91
N CYS A 281 -2.97 24.79 5.86
CA CYS A 281 -2.81 24.02 4.62
C CYS A 281 -4.13 23.50 4.05
N LEU A 282 -5.17 23.36 4.89
CA LEU A 282 -6.41 22.65 4.55
C LEU A 282 -7.26 23.37 3.50
N SER A 283 -7.47 24.68 3.66
CA SER A 283 -8.26 25.47 2.69
C SER A 283 -7.58 25.54 1.31
N PRO A 284 -6.27 25.86 1.19
CA PRO A 284 -5.57 25.80 -0.09
C PRO A 284 -5.62 24.42 -0.75
N LEU A 285 -5.48 23.33 0.03
CA LEU A 285 -5.61 21.98 -0.50
C LEU A 285 -7.00 21.75 -1.12
N MET A 286 -8.07 22.03 -0.38
CA MET A 286 -9.44 21.81 -0.86
C MET A 286 -9.77 22.67 -2.09
N HIS A 287 -9.22 23.89 -2.17
CA HIS A 287 -9.33 24.72 -3.36
C HIS A 287 -8.75 24.03 -4.60
N VAL A 288 -7.54 23.48 -4.49
CA VAL A 288 -6.90 22.77 -5.60
C VAL A 288 -7.66 21.48 -5.92
N VAL A 289 -8.19 20.76 -4.93
CA VAL A 289 -9.06 19.59 -5.18
C VAL A 289 -10.27 19.96 -6.03
N CYS A 290 -10.93 21.09 -5.75
CA CYS A 290 -12.05 21.57 -6.56
C CYS A 290 -11.61 22.00 -7.98
N LEU A 291 -10.44 22.62 -8.13
CA LEU A 291 -9.88 22.97 -9.45
C LEU A 291 -9.57 21.73 -10.29
N VAL A 292 -9.00 20.68 -9.68
CA VAL A 292 -8.75 19.40 -10.36
C VAL A 292 -10.06 18.80 -10.84
N TRP A 293 -11.09 18.80 -9.97
CA TRP A 293 -12.41 18.29 -10.30
C TRP A 293 -13.08 19.05 -11.45
N SER A 294 -12.99 20.39 -11.48
CA SER A 294 -13.69 21.19 -12.49
C SER A 294 -12.96 21.26 -13.84
N ASN A 295 -11.63 21.06 -13.86
CA ASN A 295 -10.83 21.23 -15.08
C ASN A 295 -10.41 19.90 -15.73
N SER A 296 -10.29 18.80 -14.97
CA SER A 296 -9.97 17.50 -15.56
C SER A 296 -11.21 16.89 -16.20
N ARG A 297 -11.07 16.49 -17.46
CA ARG A 297 -12.14 15.84 -18.22
C ARG A 297 -12.40 14.42 -17.75
N PHE A 298 -11.39 13.77 -17.17
CA PHE A 298 -11.40 12.34 -16.87
C PHE A 298 -11.33 12.03 -15.37
N TYR A 299 -10.92 12.98 -14.53
CA TYR A 299 -10.88 12.81 -13.08
C TYR A 299 -12.22 13.12 -12.39
N CYS A 300 -13.13 13.82 -13.08
CA CYS A 300 -14.44 14.26 -12.58
C CYS A 300 -15.46 13.11 -12.40
N SER A 301 -15.02 11.98 -11.83
CA SER A 301 -15.83 10.82 -11.45
C SER A 301 -15.92 10.68 -9.94
N SER A 302 -17.13 10.43 -9.44
CA SER A 302 -17.39 10.21 -8.01
C SER A 302 -16.47 9.16 -7.39
N GLY A 303 -16.14 8.08 -8.12
CA GLY A 303 -15.26 7.03 -7.60
C GLY A 303 -13.85 7.54 -7.30
N LYS A 304 -13.23 8.24 -8.26
CA LYS A 304 -11.86 8.77 -8.17
C LYS A 304 -11.74 9.83 -7.07
N ILE A 305 -12.67 10.78 -7.02
CA ILE A 305 -12.62 11.85 -6.00
C ILE A 305 -12.85 11.33 -4.58
N ILE A 306 -13.72 10.32 -4.40
CA ILE A 306 -13.92 9.68 -3.09
C ILE A 306 -12.64 9.02 -2.62
N VAL A 307 -11.92 8.31 -3.50
CA VAL A 307 -10.63 7.68 -3.19
C VAL A 307 -9.62 8.73 -2.73
N LEU A 308 -9.47 9.82 -3.49
CA LEU A 308 -8.55 10.89 -3.15
C LEU A 308 -8.86 11.54 -1.80
N LEU A 309 -10.13 11.86 -1.55
CA LEU A 309 -10.55 12.49 -0.29
C LEU A 309 -10.34 11.56 0.91
N LYS A 310 -10.62 10.25 0.76
CA LYS A 310 -10.29 9.25 1.79
C LYS A 310 -8.79 9.20 2.07
N GLN A 311 -7.98 9.21 1.03
CA GLN A 311 -6.52 9.20 1.18
C GLN A 311 -6.01 10.47 1.87
N ILE A 312 -6.60 11.64 1.59
CA ILE A 312 -6.30 12.89 2.31
C ILE A 312 -6.65 12.75 3.79
N CYS A 313 -7.81 12.18 4.12
CA CYS A 313 -8.16 11.88 5.51
C CYS A 313 -7.14 10.95 6.19
N ASN A 314 -6.69 9.89 5.50
CA ASN A 314 -5.68 8.97 6.02
C ASN A 314 -4.34 9.67 6.26
N LEU A 315 -3.93 10.59 5.37
CA LEU A 315 -2.74 11.40 5.56
C LEU A 315 -2.86 12.28 6.82
N LEU A 316 -4.00 12.94 7.02
CA LEU A 316 -4.25 13.73 8.23
C LEU A 316 -4.22 12.88 9.50
N ILE A 317 -4.80 11.68 9.49
CA ILE A 317 -4.70 10.72 10.61
C ILE A 317 -3.24 10.36 10.86
N THR A 318 -2.47 10.08 9.80
CA THR A 318 -1.03 9.76 9.93
C THR A 318 -0.26 10.90 10.60
N GLN A 319 -0.55 12.16 10.23
CA GLN A 319 0.10 13.31 10.87
C GLN A 319 -0.36 13.50 12.33
N ALA A 320 -1.64 13.29 12.63
CA ALA A 320 -2.17 13.37 13.98
C ALA A 320 -1.57 12.30 14.91
N VAL A 321 -1.43 11.07 14.42
CA VAL A 321 -0.79 9.96 15.17
C VAL A 321 0.66 10.29 15.47
N ARG A 322 1.41 10.84 14.50
CA ARG A 322 2.80 11.30 14.75
C ARG A 322 2.88 12.42 15.78
N TYR A 323 1.92 13.34 15.76
CA TYR A 323 1.86 14.47 16.70
C TYR A 323 1.52 14.05 18.14
N LEU A 324 0.68 13.03 18.28
CA LEU A 324 0.26 12.50 19.58
C LEU A 324 1.25 11.50 20.16
N ASP A 325 1.93 10.74 19.30
CA ASP A 325 2.83 9.63 19.64
C ASP A 325 2.15 8.55 20.52
N PRO A 326 1.68 7.43 19.93
CA PRO A 326 1.02 6.35 20.68
C PRO A 326 1.84 5.81 21.86
N THR A 327 3.17 5.84 21.75
CA THR A 327 4.04 5.19 22.74
C THR A 327 4.18 5.99 24.02
N SER A 328 4.04 7.32 23.93
CA SER A 328 4.21 8.23 25.06
C SER A 328 2.91 8.91 25.51
N ILE A 329 1.79 8.64 24.84
CA ILE A 329 0.51 9.34 25.07
C ILE A 329 0.04 9.28 26.53
N PHE A 330 0.24 8.15 27.23
CA PHE A 330 -0.11 8.00 28.66
C PHE A 330 1.06 8.21 29.63
N GLN A 331 2.28 8.42 29.12
CA GLN A 331 3.50 8.57 29.92
C GLN A 331 3.97 10.04 30.03
N SER A 332 3.56 10.85 29.06
CA SER A 332 3.85 12.29 28.99
C SER A 332 2.96 13.11 29.93
N ASP A 333 3.24 14.41 30.04
CA ASP A 333 2.40 15.32 30.81
C ASP A 333 0.96 15.30 30.30
N ILE A 334 0.03 14.91 31.18
CA ILE A 334 -1.38 14.70 30.83
C ILE A 334 -2.04 16.01 30.37
N HIS A 335 -1.68 17.15 30.97
CA HIS A 335 -2.26 18.43 30.60
C HIS A 335 -1.84 18.83 29.18
N GLU A 336 -0.55 18.73 28.88
CA GLU A 336 -0.01 18.99 27.55
C GLU A 336 -0.62 18.04 26.50
N THR A 337 -0.60 16.73 26.76
CA THR A 337 -1.11 15.73 25.82
C THR A 337 -2.62 15.86 25.58
N LYS A 338 -3.39 16.20 26.61
CA LYS A 338 -4.82 16.50 26.46
C LYS A 338 -5.06 17.73 25.56
N LEU A 339 -4.26 18.79 25.68
CA LEU A 339 -4.34 19.94 24.76
C LEU A 339 -4.06 19.51 23.32
N ARG A 340 -3.06 18.64 23.11
CA ARG A 340 -2.74 18.07 21.79
C ARG A 340 -3.92 17.24 21.23
N VAL A 341 -4.55 16.39 22.05
CA VAL A 341 -5.73 15.60 21.66
C VAL A 341 -6.90 16.51 21.24
N ARG A 342 -7.22 17.53 22.04
CA ARG A 342 -8.25 18.53 21.70
C ARG A 342 -7.95 19.24 20.39
N HIS A 343 -6.69 19.59 20.18
CA HIS A 343 -6.26 20.23 18.93
C HIS A 343 -6.46 19.30 17.73
N CYS A 344 -6.12 18.01 17.84
CA CYS A 344 -6.41 17.03 16.80
C CYS A 344 -7.90 16.98 16.45
N ILE A 345 -8.79 16.84 17.45
CA ILE A 345 -10.25 16.84 17.25
C ILE A 345 -10.68 18.10 16.49
N PHE A 346 -10.24 19.27 16.96
CA PHE A 346 -10.52 20.56 16.31
C PHE A 346 -10.07 20.60 14.85
N ILE A 347 -8.88 20.09 14.52
CA ILE A 347 -8.36 20.06 13.15
C ILE A 347 -9.25 19.20 12.23
N PHE A 348 -9.72 18.03 12.69
CA PHE A 348 -10.59 17.18 11.87
C PHE A 348 -11.99 17.78 11.69
N GLU A 349 -12.57 18.37 12.73
CA GLU A 349 -13.83 19.12 12.62
C GLU A 349 -13.70 20.30 11.67
N LYS A 350 -12.59 21.04 11.76
CA LYS A 350 -12.27 22.14 10.84
C LYS A 350 -12.12 21.64 9.40
N PHE A 351 -11.45 20.52 9.17
CA PHE A 351 -11.33 19.95 7.83
C PHE A 351 -12.70 19.56 7.26
N ARG A 352 -13.58 18.95 8.06
CA ARG A 352 -14.96 18.62 7.66
C ARG A 352 -15.76 19.88 7.30
N ASN A 353 -15.62 20.96 8.07
CA ASN A 353 -16.28 22.23 7.78
C ASN A 353 -15.76 22.84 6.47
N ILE A 354 -14.43 22.86 6.27
CA ILE A 354 -13.81 23.30 5.01
C ILE A 354 -14.34 22.46 3.85
N PHE A 355 -14.36 21.14 3.96
CA PHE A 355 -14.91 20.27 2.92
C PHE A 355 -16.35 20.64 2.56
N ASN A 356 -17.21 20.86 3.56
CA ASN A 356 -18.61 21.23 3.33
C ASN A 356 -18.75 22.60 2.65
N ASP A 357 -17.93 23.57 3.03
CA ASP A 357 -17.91 24.90 2.40
C ASP A 357 -17.46 24.84 0.94
N TYR A 358 -16.40 24.08 0.65
CA TYR A 358 -15.91 23.90 -0.72
C TYR A 358 -16.87 23.08 -1.57
N ARG A 359 -17.56 22.09 -0.99
CA ARG A 359 -18.63 21.34 -1.66
C ARG A 359 -19.79 22.26 -2.07
N LYS A 360 -20.21 23.19 -1.20
CA LYS A 360 -21.24 24.19 -1.53
C LYS A 360 -20.78 25.18 -2.59
N LYS A 361 -19.50 25.58 -2.54
CA LYS A 361 -18.88 26.50 -3.52
C LYS A 361 -18.50 25.82 -4.83
N LEU A 362 -18.59 24.49 -4.93
CA LEU A 362 -18.16 23.73 -6.10
C LEU A 362 -18.75 24.23 -7.44
N PRO A 363 -20.03 24.67 -7.54
CA PRO A 363 -20.57 25.22 -8.79
C PRO A 363 -19.74 26.40 -9.33
N SER A 364 -19.20 27.26 -8.46
CA SER A 364 -18.44 28.45 -8.86
C SER A 364 -17.08 28.15 -9.48
N TYR A 365 -16.67 26.89 -9.54
CA TYR A 365 -15.43 26.45 -10.19
C TYR A 365 -15.64 26.09 -11.67
N PHE A 366 -16.89 26.08 -12.13
CA PHE A 366 -17.27 25.83 -13.52
C PHE A 366 -17.61 27.14 -14.21
N GLU A 367 -17.36 27.22 -15.52
CA GLU A 367 -17.71 28.40 -16.32
C GLU A 367 -19.24 28.64 -16.37
N ASN A 368 -20.02 27.55 -16.33
CA ASN A 368 -21.47 27.59 -16.25
C ASN A 368 -21.97 26.73 -15.08
N GLU A 369 -22.50 27.39 -14.05
CA GLU A 369 -23.01 26.76 -12.84
C GLU A 369 -24.16 25.78 -13.10
N GLU A 370 -25.00 26.02 -14.13
CA GLU A 370 -26.14 25.15 -14.45
C GLU A 370 -25.70 23.78 -14.96
N THR A 371 -24.52 23.69 -15.55
CA THR A 371 -23.92 22.45 -16.08
C THR A 371 -22.85 21.86 -15.17
N ALA A 372 -22.69 22.41 -13.96
CA ALA A 372 -21.64 22.00 -13.03
C ALA A 372 -21.82 20.53 -12.60
N LEU A 373 -20.74 19.75 -12.71
CA LEU A 373 -20.71 18.39 -12.17
C LEU A 373 -20.51 18.47 -10.66
N LEU A 374 -21.55 18.19 -9.89
CA LEU A 374 -21.51 18.29 -8.43
C LEU A 374 -21.18 16.96 -7.76
N TRP A 375 -20.63 17.03 -6.55
CA TRP A 375 -20.46 15.85 -5.69
C TRP A 375 -21.81 15.41 -5.13
N THR A 376 -22.25 14.21 -5.52
CA THR A 376 -23.56 13.63 -5.15
C THR A 376 -23.50 12.59 -4.04
N PHE A 377 -22.30 12.17 -3.62
CA PHE A 377 -22.11 11.14 -2.60
C PHE A 377 -22.33 11.65 -1.17
N HIS A 378 -22.66 10.76 -0.25
CA HIS A 378 -22.81 11.10 1.17
C HIS A 378 -21.44 11.31 1.84
N PRO A 379 -21.23 12.37 2.66
CA PRO A 379 -19.94 12.64 3.32
C PRO A 379 -19.39 11.47 4.14
N ASN A 380 -20.24 10.69 4.80
CA ASN A 380 -19.83 9.52 5.59
C ASN A 380 -18.98 8.51 4.80
N ILE A 381 -19.16 8.44 3.48
CA ILE A 381 -18.33 7.55 2.65
C ILE A 381 -16.85 7.94 2.75
N ILE A 382 -16.53 9.23 2.90
CA ILE A 382 -15.16 9.74 3.05
C ILE A 382 -14.73 9.71 4.51
N PHE A 383 -15.59 10.17 5.42
CA PHE A 383 -15.20 10.49 6.79
C PHE A 383 -15.39 9.38 7.81
N ASN A 384 -15.94 8.20 7.44
CA ASN A 384 -16.19 7.12 8.39
C ASN A 384 -14.98 6.82 9.31
N ARG A 385 -13.80 6.61 8.72
CA ARG A 385 -12.58 6.34 9.50
C ARG A 385 -12.16 7.52 10.37
N THR A 386 -12.28 8.74 9.85
CA THR A 386 -12.00 9.96 10.63
C THR A 386 -12.95 10.09 11.81
N ASP A 387 -14.22 9.70 11.66
CA ASP A 387 -15.20 9.74 12.74
C ASP A 387 -14.88 8.72 13.83
N LEU A 388 -14.43 7.52 13.46
CA LEU A 388 -13.92 6.53 14.40
C LEU A 388 -12.68 7.07 15.15
N PHE A 389 -11.76 7.74 14.43
CA PHE A 389 -10.58 8.33 15.04
C PHE A 389 -10.93 9.47 16.01
N ILE A 390 -11.83 10.38 15.63
CA ILE A 390 -12.31 11.46 16.51
C ILE A 390 -12.94 10.86 17.77
N ARG A 391 -13.80 9.84 17.63
CA ARG A 391 -14.40 9.15 18.78
C ARG A 391 -13.33 8.56 19.69
N ARG A 392 -12.30 7.91 19.12
CA ARG A 392 -11.16 7.40 19.90
C ARG A 392 -10.46 8.50 20.68
N LEU A 393 -10.20 9.64 20.04
CA LEU A 393 -9.58 10.81 20.67
C LEU A 393 -10.46 11.41 21.79
N GLN A 394 -11.79 11.46 21.60
CA GLN A 394 -12.73 11.92 22.63
C GLN A 394 -12.72 11.00 23.86
N ILE A 395 -12.59 9.69 23.66
CA ILE A 395 -12.47 8.73 24.76
C ILE A 395 -11.15 8.94 25.52
N ILE A 396 -10.04 9.15 24.80
CA ILE A 396 -8.74 9.47 25.41
C ILE A 396 -8.79 10.80 26.16
N GLU A 397 -9.47 11.81 25.62
CA GLU A 397 -9.68 13.09 26.31
C GLU A 397 -10.45 12.89 27.63
N TRP A 398 -11.56 12.14 27.60
CA TRP A 398 -12.33 11.79 28.79
C TRP A 398 -11.49 11.03 29.83
N PHE A 399 -10.62 10.14 29.36
CA PHE A 399 -9.69 9.41 30.23
C PHE A 399 -8.73 10.39 30.93
N PHE A 400 -8.15 11.35 30.20
CA PHE A 400 -7.31 12.38 30.80
C PHE A 400 -8.06 13.32 31.76
N ASP A 401 -9.31 13.70 31.44
CA ASP A 401 -10.18 14.42 32.38
C ASP A 401 -10.33 13.66 33.70
N THR A 402 -10.60 12.35 33.61
CA THR A 402 -10.74 11.49 34.79
C THR A 402 -9.45 11.44 35.61
N VAL A 403 -8.30 11.29 34.96
CA VAL A 403 -7.01 11.26 35.68
C VAL A 403 -6.73 12.58 36.40
N VAL A 404 -6.98 13.71 35.73
CA VAL A 404 -6.80 15.04 36.35
C VAL A 404 -7.70 15.18 37.59
N GLU A 405 -8.95 14.74 37.54
CA GLU A 405 -9.85 14.81 38.71
C GLU A 405 -9.38 13.89 39.85
N PHE A 406 -9.01 12.64 39.56
CA PHE A 406 -8.56 11.71 40.61
C PHE A 406 -7.20 12.09 41.20
N THR A 407 -6.30 12.74 40.46
CA THR A 407 -5.03 13.25 41.02
C THR A 407 -5.22 14.33 42.09
N LYS A 408 -6.37 15.03 42.11
CA LYS A 408 -6.68 15.97 43.21
C LYS A 408 -6.80 15.26 44.56
N LEU A 409 -7.19 13.98 44.58
CA LEU A 409 -7.34 13.18 45.80
C LEU A 409 -6.03 12.98 46.56
N GLU A 410 -4.88 13.05 45.88
CA GLU A 410 -3.55 12.91 46.49
C GLU A 410 -3.33 13.92 47.62
N ARG A 411 -3.93 15.11 47.51
CA ARG A 411 -3.72 16.23 48.43
C ARG A 411 -4.85 16.39 49.45
N ILE A 412 -5.83 15.48 49.47
CA ILE A 412 -6.99 15.59 50.35
C ILE A 412 -6.69 14.92 51.68
N GLU A 413 -6.70 15.72 52.75
CA GLU A 413 -6.63 15.24 54.12
C GLU A 413 -7.80 15.78 54.95
N PHE A 414 -8.49 14.90 55.66
CA PHE A 414 -9.52 15.28 56.61
C PHE A 414 -8.94 15.42 58.01
N SER A 415 -9.22 16.56 58.66
CA SER A 415 -8.89 16.80 60.06
C SER A 415 -10.10 16.53 60.97
N GLY A 416 -9.85 16.16 62.23
CA GLY A 416 -10.89 15.87 63.24
C GLY A 416 -10.90 14.43 63.75
N LEU A 417 -11.86 14.11 64.64
CA LEU A 417 -11.92 12.84 65.39
C LEU A 417 -11.99 11.59 64.49
N LYS A 418 -12.69 11.69 63.36
CA LYS A 418 -12.79 10.64 62.33
C LYS A 418 -11.95 10.94 61.08
N GLY A 419 -11.24 12.07 61.06
CA GLY A 419 -10.49 12.54 59.90
C GLY A 419 -9.44 11.53 59.42
N ARG A 420 -8.78 10.82 60.35
CA ARG A 420 -7.81 9.77 60.02
C ARG A 420 -8.44 8.60 59.24
N ILE A 421 -9.64 8.16 59.62
CA ILE A 421 -10.34 7.05 58.96
C ILE A 421 -10.78 7.46 57.56
N LEU A 422 -11.36 8.66 57.42
CA LEU A 422 -11.82 9.20 56.14
C LEU A 422 -10.65 9.46 55.18
N SER A 423 -9.52 9.98 55.68
CA SER A 423 -8.32 10.20 54.87
C SER A 423 -7.74 8.87 54.38
N THR A 424 -7.68 7.84 55.25
CA THR A 424 -7.22 6.51 54.86
C THR A 424 -8.07 5.93 53.72
N ARG A 425 -9.40 6.08 53.78
CA ARG A 425 -10.29 5.64 52.69
C ARG A 425 -10.06 6.38 51.38
N ILE A 426 -9.80 7.70 51.41
CA ILE A 426 -9.45 8.45 50.19
C ILE A 426 -8.11 7.96 49.63
N THR A 427 -7.12 7.71 50.48
CA THR A 427 -5.83 7.17 50.03
C THR A 427 -5.98 5.79 49.40
N GLU A 428 -6.84 4.92 49.95
CA GLU A 428 -7.18 3.62 49.34
C GLU A 428 -7.84 3.79 47.97
N ILE A 429 -8.85 4.66 47.85
CA ILE A 429 -9.52 4.95 46.56
C ILE A 429 -8.50 5.47 45.52
N TYR A 430 -7.60 6.37 45.92
CA TYR A 430 -6.57 6.91 45.04
C TYR A 430 -5.53 5.84 44.63
N SER A 431 -5.16 4.96 45.56
CA SER A 431 -4.28 3.82 45.26
C SER A 431 -4.92 2.87 44.25
N ASP A 432 -6.20 2.51 44.44
CA ASP A 432 -6.94 1.64 43.52
C ASP A 432 -7.04 2.28 42.12
N PHE A 433 -7.28 3.60 42.07
CA PHE A 433 -7.27 4.35 40.81
C PHE A 433 -5.93 4.23 40.07
N ASN A 434 -4.80 4.42 40.78
CA ASN A 434 -3.46 4.35 40.19
C ASN A 434 -3.15 2.95 39.64
N GLU A 435 -3.61 1.89 40.30
CA GLU A 435 -3.49 0.52 39.79
C GLU A 435 -4.26 0.34 38.48
N GLN A 436 -5.53 0.78 38.43
CA GLN A 436 -6.34 0.71 37.20
C GLN A 436 -5.72 1.53 36.05
N PHE A 437 -5.21 2.72 36.37
CA PHE A 437 -4.52 3.56 35.39
C PHE A 437 -3.24 2.90 34.86
N SER A 438 -2.43 2.29 35.72
CA SER A 438 -1.21 1.57 35.31
C SER A 438 -1.54 0.35 34.43
N LEU A 439 -2.62 -0.37 34.73
CA LEU A 439 -3.07 -1.51 33.92
C LEU A 439 -3.52 -1.06 32.52
N PHE A 440 -4.25 0.06 32.42
CA PHE A 440 -4.70 0.59 31.14
C PHE A 440 -3.56 1.18 30.31
N SER A 441 -2.66 1.94 30.93
CA SER A 441 -1.53 2.58 30.25
C SER A 441 -0.43 1.61 29.79
N SER A 442 -0.37 0.41 30.36
CA SER A 442 0.62 -0.63 30.02
C SER A 442 0.20 -1.55 28.86
N LYS A 443 -0.96 -1.30 28.23
CA LYS A 443 -1.46 -2.11 27.12
C LYS A 443 -0.54 -2.01 25.90
N ALA A 444 -0.28 -3.15 25.25
CA ALA A 444 0.74 -3.27 24.20
C ALA A 444 0.24 -2.97 22.77
N TYR A 445 -1.05 -2.70 22.58
CA TYR A 445 -1.62 -2.37 21.28
C TYR A 445 -1.63 -0.84 21.04
N ASP A 446 -1.71 -0.42 19.78
CA ASP A 446 -1.78 1.00 19.43
C ASP A 446 -3.16 1.57 19.81
N VAL A 447 -3.18 2.40 20.85
CA VAL A 447 -4.41 3.01 21.36
C VAL A 447 -5.03 4.03 20.41
N LEU A 448 -4.26 4.52 19.42
CA LEU A 448 -4.73 5.47 18.42
C LEU A 448 -5.28 4.80 17.15
N GLU A 449 -5.15 3.48 16.98
CA GLU A 449 -5.73 2.78 15.84
C GLU A 449 -7.28 2.73 15.97
N PRO A 450 -8.03 3.42 15.09
CA PRO A 450 -9.50 3.52 15.20
C PRO A 450 -10.21 2.17 15.04
N GLU A 451 -9.66 1.30 14.21
CA GLU A 451 -10.21 -0.01 13.87
C GLU A 451 -9.91 -1.10 14.92
N ASP A 452 -9.05 -0.84 15.91
CA ASP A 452 -8.76 -1.81 16.97
C ASP A 452 -9.87 -1.83 18.03
N GLU A 453 -10.71 -2.86 17.96
CA GLU A 453 -11.84 -3.07 18.88
C GLU A 453 -11.40 -3.39 20.33
N ARG A 454 -10.16 -3.86 20.54
CA ARG A 454 -9.68 -4.22 21.89
C ARG A 454 -9.67 -3.03 22.83
N PHE A 455 -9.38 -1.85 22.30
CA PHE A 455 -9.40 -0.61 23.08
C PHE A 455 -10.79 -0.33 23.67
N GLU A 456 -11.86 -0.53 22.89
CA GLU A 456 -13.21 -0.24 23.38
C GLU A 456 -13.63 -1.21 24.49
N VAL A 457 -13.18 -2.47 24.41
CA VAL A 457 -13.39 -3.46 25.48
C VAL A 457 -12.67 -3.03 26.77
N ASP A 458 -11.39 -2.67 26.67
CA ASP A 458 -10.59 -2.24 27.82
C ASP A 458 -11.12 -0.91 28.38
N TYR A 459 -11.62 -0.01 27.53
CA TYR A 459 -12.23 1.26 27.93
C TYR A 459 -13.50 1.04 28.77
N GLU A 460 -14.42 0.17 28.34
CA GLU A 460 -15.65 -0.08 29.11
C GLU A 460 -15.34 -0.72 30.48
N GLN A 461 -14.33 -1.60 30.57
CA GLN A 461 -13.87 -2.15 31.86
C GLN A 461 -13.29 -1.07 32.78
N PHE A 462 -12.45 -0.18 32.23
CA PHE A 462 -11.89 0.93 33.00
C PHE A 462 -13.00 1.85 33.50
N LYS A 463 -13.97 2.18 32.65
CA LYS A 463 -15.11 3.03 32.98
C LYS A 463 -16.00 2.46 34.07
N GLU A 464 -16.27 1.15 34.07
CA GLU A 464 -16.98 0.47 35.16
C GLU A 464 -16.21 0.58 36.48
N SER A 465 -14.88 0.41 36.43
CA SER A 465 -14.00 0.54 37.60
C SER A 465 -14.01 1.96 38.16
N ILE A 466 -13.93 2.98 37.30
CA ILE A 466 -14.03 4.39 37.70
C ILE A 466 -15.37 4.71 38.36
N LYS A 467 -16.46 4.12 37.86
CA LYS A 467 -17.79 4.31 38.45
C LYS A 467 -17.89 3.75 39.87
N ASP A 468 -17.28 2.59 40.15
CA ASP A 468 -17.20 2.05 41.51
C ASP A 468 -16.41 2.98 42.44
N LEU A 469 -15.25 3.46 41.98
CA LEU A 469 -14.42 4.40 42.74
C LEU A 469 -15.16 5.71 43.05
N ASP A 470 -15.92 6.24 42.09
CA ASP A 470 -16.73 7.45 42.28
C ASP A 470 -17.86 7.22 43.31
N HIS A 471 -18.53 6.06 43.29
CA HIS A 471 -19.51 5.70 44.31
C HIS A 471 -18.89 5.60 45.72
N ARG A 472 -17.71 5.00 45.84
CA ARG A 472 -16.96 4.91 47.11
C ARG A 472 -16.53 6.29 47.61
N LEU A 473 -16.11 7.17 46.71
CA LEU A 473 -15.75 8.55 47.01
C LEU A 473 -16.98 9.33 47.51
N ALA A 474 -18.11 9.24 46.80
CA ALA A 474 -19.36 9.89 47.17
C ALA A 474 -19.87 9.44 48.55
N PHE A 475 -19.77 8.14 48.87
CA PHE A 475 -20.11 7.61 50.19
C PHE A 475 -19.20 8.20 51.28
N THR A 476 -17.89 8.25 51.02
CA THR A 476 -16.90 8.80 51.97
C THR A 476 -17.13 10.28 52.23
N LEU A 477 -17.42 11.07 51.18
CA LEU A 477 -17.74 12.49 51.29
C LEU A 477 -19.06 12.74 52.02
N SER A 478 -20.07 11.89 51.78
CA SER A 478 -21.37 11.98 52.47
C SER A 478 -21.22 11.74 53.97
N GLN A 479 -20.44 10.72 54.36
CA GLN A 479 -20.14 10.47 55.78
C GLN A 479 -19.36 11.64 56.41
N ALA A 480 -18.40 12.22 55.68
CA ALA A 480 -17.65 13.38 56.14
C ALA A 480 -18.53 14.64 56.31
N PHE A 481 -19.56 14.80 55.46
CA PHE A 481 -20.56 15.85 55.58
C PHE A 481 -21.45 15.65 56.82
N GLU A 482 -21.96 14.44 57.07
CA GLU A 482 -22.75 14.12 58.27
C GLU A 482 -21.98 14.36 59.57
N ASP A 483 -20.66 14.11 59.56
CA ASP A 483 -19.78 14.31 60.71
C ASP A 483 -19.33 15.78 60.90
N SER A 484 -19.77 16.72 60.05
CA SER A 484 -19.38 18.13 60.14
C SER A 484 -20.20 18.90 61.18
N HIS A 485 -19.54 19.48 62.18
CA HIS A 485 -20.22 20.10 63.34
C HIS A 485 -20.48 21.61 63.23
N ASN A 486 -19.96 22.28 62.19
CA ASN A 486 -20.19 23.71 61.96
C ASN A 486 -20.12 24.06 60.46
N LEU A 487 -20.66 25.24 60.10
CA LEU A 487 -20.69 25.71 58.72
C LEU A 487 -19.30 25.86 58.11
N ASP A 488 -18.28 26.24 58.90
CA ASP A 488 -16.91 26.36 58.43
C ASP A 488 -16.32 25.01 57.97
N SER A 489 -16.61 23.92 58.68
CA SER A 489 -16.19 22.55 58.32
C SER A 489 -16.90 22.07 57.05
N VAL A 490 -18.19 22.38 56.93
CA VAL A 490 -18.98 22.09 55.73
C VAL A 490 -18.43 22.87 54.51
N PHE A 491 -18.13 24.16 54.67
CA PHE A 491 -17.55 24.97 53.59
C PHE A 491 -16.14 24.52 53.18
N LYS A 492 -15.32 24.04 54.14
CA LYS A 492 -14.03 23.42 53.84
C LYS A 492 -14.18 22.14 53.04
N LEU A 493 -15.20 21.33 53.35
CA LEU A 493 -15.51 20.10 52.61
C LEU A 493 -15.95 20.38 51.18
N PHE A 494 -16.81 21.39 50.95
CA PHE A 494 -17.22 21.82 49.61
C PHE A 494 -16.14 22.54 48.80
N ARG A 495 -15.10 23.08 49.46
CA ARG A 495 -13.93 23.61 48.74
C ARG A 495 -13.03 22.52 48.15
N LEU A 496 -13.17 21.28 48.59
CA LEU A 496 -12.45 20.13 48.02
C LEU A 496 -13.07 19.67 46.69
N SER A 497 -14.31 20.07 46.39
CA SER A 497 -15.04 19.71 45.18
C SER A 497 -14.92 20.72 44.01
N TYR A 498 -14.08 21.75 44.13
CA TYR A 498 -13.84 22.77 43.09
C TYR A 498 -12.40 22.76 42.57
#